data_AF-A0A8J6QTE1-F1
#
_entry.id   AF-A0A8J6QTE1-F1
#
_cell.length_a   1.000
_cell.length_b   1.000
_cell.length_c   1.000
_cell.angle_alpha   90.00
_cell.angle_beta   90.00
_cell.angle_gamma   90.00
#
_symmetry.space_group_name_H-M   'P 1'
#
loop_
_entity.id
_entity.type
_entity.pdbx_description
1 polymer ?
#
loop_
_entity_poly.entity_id
_entity_poly.type
_entity_poly.pdbx_seq_one_letter_code
_entity_poly.pdbx_strand_id
1 'polypeptide(L)'
;MMSLDQSSVAVDGTALRRIREEKRLTQLYVSKVVGVTTDTVSRWENNRYPTIRRENAIRLAEALEVELADIIKKDIQIQPVEKKQESRYFDKRFWLVIAVCLMVVFLAWFFISQRRVPFDAQLQARRLLPLHVAPGHELLVQLVISTEIPLKGMILKEEFPPGWQFISSDPEAASVDVATGVARWIFRNPQTLFTVYYRLAVPDDVPMDNVIAVSGELIANPEGQQFVLPVSADQRVSIRPFHWADTNANYVIDDMEILVFSELTENTSELDDEWYLVEQIWHSGSYRWDDDSYRFVPTSEEAPALIGPDIN
;
A
#
# COMPACT_ATOMS: atom_id res chain seq x y z
N MET A 1 48.29 -63.92 -2.87
CA MET A 1 46.92 -64.30 -3.28
C MET A 1 45.97 -63.79 -2.19
N MET A 2 45.37 -62.62 -2.39
CA MET A 2 44.38 -62.04 -1.46
C MET A 2 43.02 -62.07 -2.17
N SER A 3 42.05 -62.77 -1.57
CA SER A 3 40.71 -62.97 -2.09
C SER A 3 39.92 -61.67 -2.15
N LEU A 4 39.41 -61.34 -3.34
CA LEU A 4 38.79 -60.07 -3.71
C LEU A 4 37.28 -59.98 -3.46
N ASP A 5 36.72 -60.65 -2.44
CA ASP A 5 35.24 -60.80 -2.32
C ASP A 5 34.62 -60.54 -0.92
N GLN A 6 35.21 -59.66 -0.10
CA GLN A 6 34.61 -59.27 1.21
C GLN A 6 34.41 -57.75 1.40
N SER A 7 34.64 -56.92 0.38
CA SER A 7 34.73 -55.47 0.55
C SER A 7 33.39 -54.72 0.47
N SER A 8 32.35 -55.30 -0.13
CA SER A 8 31.05 -54.64 -0.33
C SER A 8 29.87 -55.51 0.12
N VAL A 9 28.82 -54.86 0.62
CA VAL A 9 27.63 -55.51 1.19
C VAL A 9 26.38 -54.77 0.71
N ALA A 10 25.29 -55.50 0.45
CA ALA A 10 24.00 -54.93 0.10
C ALA A 10 23.17 -54.62 1.35
N VAL A 11 22.87 -53.34 1.57
CA VAL A 11 22.04 -52.85 2.68
C VAL A 11 20.58 -52.81 2.27
N ASP A 12 19.69 -53.11 3.22
CA ASP A 12 18.27 -52.87 3.09
C ASP A 12 17.95 -51.41 3.47
N GLY A 13 17.79 -50.57 2.44
CA GLY A 13 17.47 -49.16 2.63
C GLY A 13 16.17 -48.89 3.39
N THR A 14 15.19 -49.79 3.27
CA THR A 14 13.90 -49.63 3.95
C THR A 14 13.99 -49.94 5.43
N ALA A 15 14.71 -51.01 5.78
CA ALA A 15 15.03 -51.33 7.17
C ALA A 15 15.87 -50.23 7.81
N LEU A 16 16.87 -49.73 7.10
CA LEU A 16 17.74 -48.63 7.55
C LEU A 16 16.94 -47.37 7.90
N ARG A 17 16.03 -46.96 7.00
CA ARG A 17 15.16 -45.79 7.22
C ARG A 17 14.22 -45.98 8.40
N ARG A 18 13.59 -47.15 8.51
CA ARG A 18 12.66 -47.47 9.59
C ARG A 18 13.35 -47.39 10.95
N ILE A 19 14.51 -48.05 11.10
CA ILE A 19 15.29 -48.06 12.35
C ILE A 19 15.74 -46.63 12.71
N ARG A 20 16.20 -45.86 11.73
CA ARG A 20 16.57 -44.45 11.93
C ARG A 20 15.40 -43.62 12.47
N GLU A 21 14.21 -43.77 11.88
CA GLU A 21 13.01 -43.01 12.26
C GLU A 21 12.46 -43.47 13.63
N GLU A 22 12.50 -44.76 13.94
CA GLU A 22 12.16 -45.31 15.26
C GLU A 22 13.06 -44.74 16.37
N LYS A 23 14.36 -44.59 16.09
CA LYS A 23 15.32 -43.94 16.99
C LYS A 23 15.29 -42.40 16.94
N ARG A 24 14.37 -41.82 16.15
CA ARG A 24 14.20 -40.36 15.96
C ARG A 24 15.49 -39.64 15.52
N LEU A 25 16.36 -40.33 14.79
CA LEU A 25 17.61 -39.77 14.28
C LEU A 25 17.38 -39.08 12.93
N THR A 26 18.05 -37.94 12.73
CA THR A 26 18.03 -37.25 11.42
C THR A 26 19.05 -37.88 10.48
N GLN A 27 18.81 -37.78 9.16
CA GLN A 27 19.81 -38.19 8.17
C GLN A 27 21.13 -37.40 8.32
N LEU A 28 21.05 -36.14 8.78
CA LEU A 28 22.20 -35.30 9.09
C LEU A 28 23.04 -35.84 10.26
N TYR A 29 22.38 -36.37 11.29
CA TYR A 29 23.08 -36.99 12.41
C TYR A 29 23.81 -38.25 11.94
N VAL A 30 23.10 -39.16 11.26
CA VAL A 30 23.68 -40.41 10.75
C VAL A 30 24.84 -40.15 9.78
N SER A 31 24.72 -39.17 8.90
CA SER A 31 25.77 -38.84 7.95
C SER A 31 27.05 -38.36 8.63
N LYS A 32 26.94 -37.56 9.71
CA LYS A 32 28.08 -37.10 10.51
C LYS A 32 28.80 -38.24 11.22
N VAL A 33 28.05 -39.17 11.81
CA VAL A 33 28.62 -40.32 12.55
C VAL A 33 29.30 -41.31 11.59
N VAL A 34 28.68 -41.58 10.45
CA VAL A 34 29.23 -42.53 9.46
C VAL A 34 30.38 -41.92 8.64
N GLY A 35 30.47 -40.59 8.58
CA GLY A 35 31.49 -39.86 7.83
C GLY A 35 31.18 -39.75 6.34
N VAL A 36 29.89 -39.59 5.99
CA VAL A 36 29.41 -39.42 4.60
C VAL A 36 28.49 -38.21 4.48
N THR A 37 28.10 -37.85 3.26
CA THR A 37 27.13 -36.77 3.03
C THR A 37 25.70 -37.23 3.31
N THR A 38 24.81 -36.31 3.66
CA THR A 38 23.37 -36.58 3.84
C THR A 38 22.72 -37.16 2.58
N ASP A 39 23.14 -36.70 1.40
CA ASP A 39 22.69 -37.24 0.10
C ASP A 39 23.06 -38.73 -0.05
N THR A 40 24.23 -39.13 0.44
CA THR A 40 24.68 -40.54 0.42
C THR A 40 23.76 -41.41 1.27
N VAL A 41 23.45 -40.97 2.49
CA VAL A 41 22.51 -41.67 3.38
C VAL A 41 21.12 -41.76 2.75
N SER A 42 20.63 -40.67 2.17
CA SER A 42 19.34 -40.64 1.46
C SER A 42 19.29 -41.65 0.32
N ARG A 43 20.36 -41.79 -0.46
CA ARG A 43 20.44 -42.77 -1.55
C ARG A 43 20.42 -44.21 -1.05
N TRP A 44 21.06 -44.49 0.08
CA TRP A 44 21.04 -45.81 0.71
C TRP A 44 19.64 -46.15 1.23
N GLU A 45 18.99 -45.24 1.96
CA GLU A 45 17.62 -45.41 2.47
C GLU A 45 16.58 -45.61 1.36
N ASN A 46 16.77 -44.94 0.22
CA ASN A 46 15.90 -45.08 -0.94
C ASN A 46 16.27 -46.25 -1.88
N ASN A 47 17.18 -47.16 -1.46
CA ASN A 47 17.67 -48.29 -2.26
C ASN A 47 18.22 -47.90 -3.65
N ARG A 48 18.67 -46.65 -3.84
CA ARG A 48 19.23 -46.19 -5.12
C ARG A 48 20.66 -46.71 -5.33
N TYR A 49 21.42 -46.87 -4.24
CA TYR A 49 22.73 -47.53 -4.23
C TYR A 49 22.79 -48.51 -3.06
N PRO A 50 22.18 -49.70 -3.18
CA PRO A 50 22.06 -50.64 -2.05
C PRO A 50 23.42 -51.28 -1.70
N THR A 51 24.34 -51.38 -2.65
CA THR A 51 25.67 -51.95 -2.42
C THR A 51 26.63 -50.88 -1.91
N ILE A 52 27.15 -51.07 -0.70
CA ILE A 52 28.07 -50.13 -0.05
C ILE A 52 29.30 -50.86 0.47
N ARG A 53 30.37 -50.12 0.80
CA ARG A 53 31.54 -50.71 1.46
C ARG A 53 31.15 -51.29 2.81
N ARG A 54 31.67 -52.48 3.15
CA ARG A 54 31.39 -53.16 4.42
C ARG A 54 31.68 -52.27 5.64
N GLU A 55 32.76 -51.49 5.58
CA GLU A 55 33.12 -50.51 6.62
C GLU A 55 32.00 -49.49 6.88
N ASN A 56 31.36 -48.98 5.82
CA ASN A 56 30.25 -48.05 5.95
C ASN A 56 29.00 -48.74 6.50
N ALA A 57 28.76 -50.00 6.15
CA ALA A 57 27.67 -50.79 6.70
C ALA A 57 27.85 -51.02 8.21
N ILE A 58 29.08 -51.31 8.66
CA ILE A 58 29.40 -51.45 10.09
C ILE A 58 29.15 -50.12 10.82
N ARG A 59 29.63 -49.00 10.28
CA ARG A 59 29.39 -47.67 10.88
C ARG A 59 27.91 -47.29 10.92
N LEU A 60 27.11 -47.71 9.93
CA LEU A 60 25.66 -47.53 9.95
C LEU A 60 25.03 -48.35 11.08
N ALA A 61 25.44 -49.61 11.26
CA ALA A 61 24.96 -50.47 12.33
C ALA A 61 25.30 -49.89 13.71
N GLU A 62 26.53 -49.39 13.88
CA GLU A 62 26.98 -48.71 15.11
C GLU A 62 26.19 -47.42 15.36
N ALA A 63 26.05 -46.54 14.35
CA ALA A 63 25.32 -45.28 14.47
C ALA A 63 23.83 -45.47 14.79
N LEU A 64 23.26 -46.59 14.35
CA LEU A 64 21.89 -46.98 14.63
C LEU A 64 21.78 -47.92 15.83
N GLU A 65 22.88 -48.28 16.50
CA GLU A 65 22.99 -49.25 17.59
C GLU A 65 22.14 -50.51 17.35
N VAL A 66 22.36 -51.15 16.20
CA VAL A 66 21.75 -52.42 15.79
C VAL A 66 22.82 -53.36 15.29
N GLU A 67 22.51 -54.65 15.17
CA GLU A 67 23.45 -55.59 14.56
C GLU A 67 23.52 -55.39 13.05
N LEU A 68 24.70 -55.60 12.47
CA LEU A 68 24.91 -55.48 11.03
C LEU A 68 23.94 -56.37 10.23
N ALA A 69 23.55 -57.52 10.77
CA ALA A 69 22.61 -58.44 10.14
C ALA A 69 21.19 -57.87 9.99
N ASP A 70 20.81 -56.88 10.79
CA ASP A 70 19.48 -56.26 10.78
C ASP A 70 19.32 -55.25 9.64
N ILE A 71 20.43 -54.77 9.09
CA ILE A 71 20.45 -53.78 8.00
C ILE A 71 20.92 -54.37 6.67
N ILE A 72 21.30 -55.65 6.61
CA ILE A 72 21.71 -56.34 5.38
C ILE A 72 20.51 -56.99 4.70
N LYS A 73 20.44 -56.92 3.36
CA LYS A 73 19.46 -57.69 2.58
C LYS A 73 19.75 -59.18 2.74
N LYS A 74 18.80 -59.92 3.33
CA LYS A 74 18.84 -61.38 3.38
C LYS A 74 18.47 -61.91 1.99
N ASP A 75 19.35 -62.71 1.39
CA ASP A 75 19.11 -63.35 0.09
C ASP A 75 17.89 -64.29 0.20
N ILE A 76 16.72 -63.78 -0.18
CA ILE A 76 15.54 -64.60 -0.41
C ILE A 76 15.77 -65.27 -1.77
N GLN A 77 16.03 -66.58 -1.72
CA GLN A 77 16.04 -67.44 -2.90
C GLN A 77 14.78 -67.19 -3.75
N ILE A 78 15.00 -66.84 -5.01
CA ILE A 78 13.96 -66.58 -5.99
C ILE A 78 13.29 -67.93 -6.32
N GLN A 79 12.13 -68.20 -5.74
CA GLN A 79 11.15 -69.09 -6.37
C GLN A 79 10.47 -68.30 -7.50
N PRO A 80 10.23 -68.91 -8.68
CA PRO A 80 9.58 -68.21 -9.78
C PRO A 80 8.09 -68.06 -9.44
N VAL A 81 7.75 -66.96 -8.75
CA VAL A 81 6.38 -66.49 -8.73
C VAL A 81 6.17 -65.82 -10.07
N GLU A 82 5.42 -66.53 -10.90
CA GLU A 82 4.77 -66.01 -12.10
C GLU A 82 4.15 -64.64 -11.78
N LYS A 83 4.89 -63.56 -12.06
CA LYS A 83 4.33 -62.23 -12.06
C LYS A 83 3.35 -62.21 -13.21
N LYS A 84 2.08 -62.45 -12.90
CA LYS A 84 0.99 -61.88 -13.66
C LYS A 84 1.31 -60.40 -13.77
N GLN A 85 1.82 -59.99 -14.93
CA GLN A 85 1.92 -58.60 -15.31
C GLN A 85 0.48 -58.11 -15.44
N GLU A 86 -0.12 -57.77 -14.31
CA GLU A 86 -1.03 -56.63 -14.30
C GLU A 86 -0.14 -55.43 -14.62
N SER A 87 0.10 -55.23 -15.91
CA SER A 87 0.24 -53.89 -16.42
C SER A 87 -1.02 -53.17 -15.92
N ARG A 88 -0.87 -52.47 -14.80
CA ARG A 88 -1.68 -51.27 -14.58
C ARG A 88 -1.30 -50.38 -15.75
N TYR A 89 -1.97 -50.61 -16.88
CA TYR A 89 -2.28 -49.57 -17.83
C TYR A 89 -2.86 -48.48 -16.94
N PHE A 90 -2.00 -47.52 -16.56
CA PHE A 90 -2.50 -46.23 -16.14
C PHE A 90 -3.33 -45.80 -17.33
N ASP A 91 -4.64 -45.93 -17.15
CA ASP A 91 -5.62 -45.72 -18.19
C ASP A 91 -5.27 -44.38 -18.83
N LYS A 92 -5.13 -44.30 -20.15
CA LYS A 92 -4.70 -43.05 -20.82
C LYS A 92 -5.59 -41.87 -20.39
N ARG A 93 -6.82 -42.17 -19.95
CA ARG A 93 -7.79 -41.29 -19.30
C ARG A 93 -7.28 -40.64 -18.00
N PHE A 94 -6.54 -41.35 -17.15
CA PHE A 94 -5.95 -40.80 -15.92
C PHE A 94 -4.86 -39.77 -16.22
N TRP A 95 -4.00 -40.04 -17.21
CA TRP A 95 -3.02 -39.06 -17.70
C TRP A 95 -3.69 -37.85 -18.38
N LEU A 96 -4.82 -38.08 -19.06
CA LEU A 96 -5.64 -37.03 -19.65
C LEU A 96 -6.25 -36.13 -18.57
N VAL A 97 -6.75 -36.69 -17.46
CA VAL A 97 -7.27 -35.92 -16.32
C VAL A 97 -6.17 -35.08 -15.67
N ILE A 98 -4.96 -35.62 -15.46
CA ILE A 98 -3.83 -34.85 -14.92
C ILE A 98 -3.43 -33.72 -15.86
N ALA A 99 -3.35 -33.98 -17.16
CA ALA A 99 -3.02 -32.97 -18.16
C ALA A 99 -4.06 -31.85 -18.20
N VAL A 100 -5.34 -32.18 -18.12
CA VAL A 100 -6.43 -31.19 -18.03
C VAL A 100 -6.36 -30.41 -16.72
N CYS A 101 -6.11 -31.05 -15.58
CA CYS A 101 -5.93 -30.35 -14.30
C CYS A 101 -4.75 -29.37 -14.34
N LEU A 102 -3.60 -29.78 -14.88
CA LEU A 102 -2.44 -28.89 -15.03
C LEU A 102 -2.72 -27.75 -16.01
N MET A 103 -3.45 -28.00 -17.10
CA MET A 103 -3.88 -26.98 -18.03
C MET A 103 -4.83 -25.97 -17.36
N VAL A 104 -5.77 -26.44 -16.54
CA VAL A 104 -6.69 -25.58 -15.78
C VAL A 104 -5.93 -24.75 -14.75
N VAL A 105 -4.97 -25.33 -14.04
CA VAL A 105 -4.11 -24.60 -13.09
C VAL A 105 -3.25 -23.58 -13.81
N PHE A 106 -2.67 -23.93 -14.96
CA PHE A 106 -1.89 -23.01 -15.78
C PHE A 106 -2.76 -21.87 -16.34
N LEU A 107 -3.96 -22.16 -16.84
CA LEU A 107 -4.91 -21.16 -17.31
C LEU A 107 -5.40 -20.27 -16.17
N ALA A 108 -5.67 -20.83 -14.99
CA ALA A 108 -6.05 -20.07 -13.81
C ALA A 108 -4.89 -19.18 -13.33
N TRP A 109 -3.67 -19.69 -13.27
CA TRP A 109 -2.47 -18.92 -12.94
C TRP A 109 -2.22 -17.82 -13.98
N PHE A 110 -2.35 -18.11 -15.27
CA PHE A 110 -2.22 -17.15 -16.35
C PHE A 110 -3.30 -16.07 -16.25
N PHE A 111 -4.57 -16.43 -16.01
CA PHE A 111 -5.66 -15.47 -15.80
C PHE A 111 -5.45 -14.61 -14.55
N ILE A 112 -5.02 -15.19 -13.42
CA ILE A 112 -4.74 -14.47 -12.18
C ILE A 112 -3.53 -13.55 -12.35
N SER A 113 -2.47 -14.02 -13.00
CA SER A 113 -1.28 -13.23 -13.28
C SER A 113 -1.52 -12.13 -14.33
N GLN A 114 -2.55 -12.28 -15.17
CA GLN A 114 -3.05 -11.22 -16.04
C GLN A 114 -4.02 -10.26 -15.37
N ARG A 115 -4.49 -10.54 -14.14
CA ARG A 115 -5.19 -9.53 -13.34
C ARG A 115 -4.17 -8.49 -12.91
N ARG A 116 -3.92 -7.52 -13.78
CA ARG A 116 -3.30 -6.25 -13.39
C ARG A 116 -4.15 -5.69 -12.26
N VAL A 117 -3.51 -5.37 -11.13
CA VAL A 117 -4.14 -4.56 -10.08
C VAL A 117 -4.65 -3.30 -10.79
N PRO A 118 -5.93 -2.90 -10.62
CA PRO A 118 -6.42 -1.69 -11.25
C PRO A 118 -5.54 -0.53 -10.77
N PHE A 119 -4.96 0.21 -11.73
CA PHE A 119 -4.10 1.36 -11.45
C PHE A 119 -4.81 2.42 -10.60
N ASP A 120 -6.15 2.44 -10.62
CA ASP A 120 -6.98 3.27 -9.76
C ASP A 120 -6.72 3.05 -8.25
N ALA A 121 -6.23 1.87 -7.86
CA ALA A 121 -5.84 1.61 -6.47
C ALA A 121 -4.50 2.25 -6.08
N GLN A 122 -3.70 2.67 -7.07
CA GLN A 122 -2.32 3.14 -6.92
C GLN A 122 -2.17 4.64 -7.13
N LEU A 123 -3.19 5.33 -7.65
CA LEU A 123 -3.23 6.78 -7.85
C LEU A 123 -4.40 7.36 -7.04
N GLN A 124 -4.11 8.29 -6.15
CA GLN A 124 -5.11 8.94 -5.31
C GLN A 124 -4.93 10.46 -5.38
N ALA A 125 -6.06 11.16 -5.40
CA ALA A 125 -6.10 12.62 -5.30
C ALA A 125 -7.23 13.02 -4.37
N ARG A 126 -6.88 13.81 -3.35
CA ARG A 126 -7.81 14.30 -2.34
C ARG A 126 -7.69 15.81 -2.18
N ARG A 127 -8.82 16.45 -1.95
CA ARG A 127 -8.93 17.87 -1.61
C ARG A 127 -9.25 18.04 -0.14
N LEU A 128 -8.45 18.88 0.49
CA LEU A 128 -8.69 19.46 1.80
C LEU A 128 -9.32 20.83 1.54
N LEU A 129 -10.54 20.99 2.05
CA LEU A 129 -11.35 22.19 1.91
C LEU A 129 -11.68 22.70 3.31
N PRO A 130 -11.85 24.01 3.55
CA PRO A 130 -12.37 24.50 4.83
C PRO A 130 -13.82 24.07 5.07
N LEU A 131 -14.30 24.18 6.32
CA LEU A 131 -15.69 23.84 6.68
C LEU A 131 -16.69 24.89 6.16
N HIS A 132 -16.26 26.14 6.11
CA HIS A 132 -17.05 27.26 5.64
C HIS A 132 -16.18 28.34 5.00
N VAL A 133 -16.84 29.21 4.26
CA VAL A 133 -16.28 30.43 3.70
C VAL A 133 -17.38 31.49 3.65
N ALA A 134 -17.02 32.75 3.90
CA ALA A 134 -17.97 33.86 3.78
C ALA A 134 -18.14 34.31 2.32
N PRO A 135 -19.31 34.86 1.96
CA PRO A 135 -19.47 35.54 0.67
C PRO A 135 -18.44 36.66 0.48
N GLY A 136 -17.97 36.84 -0.74
CA GLY A 136 -16.96 37.85 -1.10
C GLY A 136 -15.55 37.59 -0.59
N HIS A 137 -15.33 36.46 0.09
CA HIS A 137 -14.01 36.05 0.57
C HIS A 137 -13.41 34.96 -0.30
N GLU A 138 -12.16 34.67 -0.01
CA GLU A 138 -11.40 33.65 -0.69
C GLU A 138 -11.25 32.41 0.19
N LEU A 139 -11.06 31.27 -0.43
CA LEU A 139 -10.66 30.05 0.25
C LEU A 139 -9.42 29.47 -0.41
N LEU A 140 -8.54 28.89 0.42
CA LEU A 140 -7.47 28.03 -0.03
C LEU A 140 -7.98 26.60 -0.16
N VAL A 141 -7.70 26.00 -1.32
CA VAL A 141 -7.88 24.57 -1.54
C VAL A 141 -6.51 23.92 -1.63
N GLN A 142 -6.30 22.89 -0.81
CA GLN A 142 -5.10 22.06 -0.83
C GLN A 142 -5.44 20.71 -1.43
N LEU A 143 -4.79 20.37 -2.55
CA LEU A 143 -5.00 19.14 -3.27
C LEU A 143 -3.76 18.27 -3.19
N VAL A 144 -3.87 17.16 -2.45
CA VAL A 144 -2.78 16.21 -2.24
C VAL A 144 -2.92 15.06 -3.23
N ILE A 145 -1.91 14.85 -4.06
CA ILE A 145 -1.86 13.78 -5.04
C ILE A 145 -0.75 12.79 -4.65
N SER A 146 -1.10 11.51 -4.57
CA SER A 146 -0.17 10.44 -4.26
C SER A 146 -0.28 9.30 -5.27
N THR A 147 0.87 8.79 -5.71
CA THR A 147 0.99 7.64 -6.61
C THR A 147 2.04 6.66 -6.10
N GLU A 148 1.76 5.35 -6.15
CA GLU A 148 2.73 4.31 -5.78
C GLU A 148 3.81 4.11 -6.86
N ILE A 149 3.51 4.47 -8.11
CA ILE A 149 4.38 4.29 -9.28
C ILE A 149 4.72 5.65 -9.88
N PRO A 150 5.98 5.91 -10.28
CA PRO A 150 6.35 7.14 -10.97
C PRO A 150 5.61 7.26 -12.31
N LEU A 151 5.00 8.42 -12.54
CA LEU A 151 4.28 8.73 -13.78
C LEU A 151 5.15 9.56 -14.71
N LYS A 152 5.00 9.37 -16.02
CA LYS A 152 5.67 10.23 -17.02
C LYS A 152 4.98 11.58 -17.18
N GLY A 153 3.68 11.61 -16.97
CA GLY A 153 2.89 12.82 -17.02
C GLY A 153 1.47 12.59 -16.55
N MET A 154 0.83 13.69 -16.17
CA MET A 154 -0.50 13.70 -15.58
C MET A 154 -1.15 15.06 -15.81
N ILE A 155 -2.47 15.08 -15.93
CA ILE A 155 -3.26 16.30 -16.05
C ILE A 155 -4.25 16.32 -14.90
N LEU A 156 -4.22 17.39 -14.10
CA LEU A 156 -5.28 17.69 -13.15
C LEU A 156 -6.24 18.68 -13.83
N LYS A 157 -7.54 18.40 -13.75
CA LYS A 157 -8.59 19.28 -14.22
C LYS A 157 -9.54 19.55 -13.06
N GLU A 158 -9.68 20.80 -12.65
CA GLU A 158 -10.69 21.23 -11.67
C GLU A 158 -11.79 22.02 -12.39
N GLU A 159 -13.01 21.86 -11.91
CA GLU A 159 -14.20 22.59 -12.34
C GLU A 159 -14.82 23.27 -11.12
N PHE A 160 -14.99 24.58 -11.22
CA PHE A 160 -15.49 25.45 -10.16
C PHE A 160 -16.97 25.79 -10.40
N PRO A 161 -17.73 26.11 -9.34
CA PRO A 161 -19.11 26.54 -9.48
C PRO A 161 -19.24 27.83 -10.32
N PRO A 162 -20.38 28.06 -10.99
CA PRO A 162 -20.62 29.28 -11.75
C PRO A 162 -20.45 30.53 -10.88
N GLY A 163 -19.80 31.56 -11.43
CA GLY A 163 -19.55 32.84 -10.76
C GLY A 163 -18.27 32.87 -9.90
N TRP A 164 -17.73 31.71 -9.54
CA TRP A 164 -16.52 31.62 -8.74
C TRP A 164 -15.29 31.97 -9.57
N GLN A 165 -14.35 32.68 -8.95
CA GLN A 165 -13.16 33.17 -9.65
C GLN A 165 -11.93 32.42 -9.16
N PHE A 166 -11.14 31.93 -10.11
CA PHE A 166 -9.82 31.40 -9.83
C PHE A 166 -8.85 32.58 -9.67
N ILE A 167 -8.20 32.67 -8.52
CA ILE A 167 -7.30 33.78 -8.19
C ILE A 167 -5.86 33.43 -8.54
N SER A 168 -5.36 32.32 -8.00
CA SER A 168 -3.97 31.92 -8.11
C SER A 168 -3.77 30.46 -7.71
N SER A 169 -2.60 29.90 -8.02
CA SER A 169 -2.21 28.55 -7.61
C SER A 169 -0.71 28.34 -7.58
N ASP A 170 -0.27 27.49 -6.67
CA ASP A 170 1.08 26.93 -6.63
C ASP A 170 1.04 25.39 -6.65
N PRO A 171 1.59 24.74 -7.68
CA PRO A 171 2.19 25.32 -8.89
C PRO A 171 1.18 26.01 -9.80
N GLU A 172 1.67 26.91 -10.65
CA GLU A 172 0.85 27.67 -11.60
C GLU A 172 0.03 26.75 -12.53
N ALA A 173 -1.25 27.08 -12.70
CA ALA A 173 -2.12 26.39 -13.65
C ALA A 173 -1.64 26.58 -15.08
N ALA A 174 -1.61 25.50 -15.86
CA ALA A 174 -1.22 25.54 -17.27
C ALA A 174 -2.26 26.27 -18.14
N SER A 175 -3.54 26.22 -17.74
CA SER A 175 -4.61 26.99 -18.37
C SER A 175 -5.77 27.19 -17.41
N VAL A 176 -6.37 28.38 -17.42
CA VAL A 176 -7.59 28.69 -16.67
C VAL A 176 -8.61 29.27 -17.65
N ASP A 177 -9.75 28.63 -17.76
CA ASP A 177 -10.90 29.12 -18.52
C ASP A 177 -11.91 29.72 -17.54
N VAL A 178 -11.88 31.05 -17.43
CA VAL A 178 -12.73 31.82 -16.53
C VAL A 178 -14.21 31.73 -16.92
N ALA A 179 -14.51 31.56 -18.22
CA ALA A 179 -15.89 31.50 -18.68
C ALA A 179 -16.58 30.17 -18.32
N THR A 180 -15.83 29.07 -18.37
CA THR A 180 -16.34 27.75 -18.00
C THR A 180 -16.02 27.34 -16.57
N GLY A 181 -15.20 28.11 -15.85
CA GLY A 181 -14.77 27.80 -14.50
C GLY A 181 -13.84 26.59 -14.44
N VAL A 182 -13.01 26.38 -15.47
CA VAL A 182 -12.16 25.17 -15.58
C VAL A 182 -10.68 25.53 -15.51
N ALA A 183 -9.98 25.01 -14.52
CA ALA A 183 -8.53 25.08 -14.41
C ALA A 183 -7.86 23.75 -14.76
N ARG A 184 -6.70 23.81 -15.42
CA ARG A 184 -5.91 22.62 -15.78
C ARG A 184 -4.46 22.81 -15.40
N TRP A 185 -3.88 21.77 -14.80
CA TRP A 185 -2.45 21.65 -14.55
C TRP A 185 -1.90 20.48 -15.35
N ILE A 186 -0.69 20.63 -15.87
CA ILE A 186 -0.01 19.59 -16.64
C ILE A 186 1.33 19.31 -15.96
N PHE A 187 1.44 18.14 -15.35
CA PHE A 187 2.64 17.69 -14.67
C PHE A 187 3.45 16.78 -15.58
N ARG A 188 4.76 17.03 -15.67
CA ARG A 188 5.73 16.16 -16.35
C ARG A 188 6.61 15.51 -15.31
N ASN A 189 6.71 14.18 -15.36
CA ASN A 189 7.43 13.38 -14.36
C ASN A 189 7.14 13.83 -12.91
N PRO A 190 5.86 13.90 -12.47
CA PRO A 190 5.54 14.34 -11.12
C PRO A 190 6.19 13.46 -10.06
N GLN A 191 6.46 14.03 -8.90
CA GLN A 191 6.86 13.27 -7.72
C GLN A 191 5.74 12.31 -7.31
N THR A 192 6.09 11.28 -6.54
CA THR A 192 5.12 10.28 -6.07
C THR A 192 4.15 10.83 -5.04
N LEU A 193 4.51 11.91 -4.36
CA LEU A 193 3.64 12.67 -3.47
C LEU A 193 3.91 14.14 -3.72
N PHE A 194 2.86 14.90 -4.01
CA PHE A 194 2.97 16.35 -4.12
C PHE A 194 1.62 17.02 -3.89
N THR A 195 1.67 18.34 -3.70
CA THR A 195 0.51 19.14 -3.35
C THR A 195 0.33 20.27 -4.36
N VAL A 196 -0.92 20.58 -4.68
CA VAL A 196 -1.32 21.78 -5.43
C VAL A 196 -2.16 22.65 -4.49
N TYR A 197 -1.77 23.89 -4.34
CA TYR A 197 -2.49 24.92 -3.61
C TYR A 197 -3.17 25.84 -4.61
N TYR A 198 -4.44 26.20 -4.42
CA TYR A 198 -5.09 27.20 -5.24
C TYR A 198 -6.15 27.98 -4.47
N ARG A 199 -6.32 29.26 -4.85
CA ARG A 199 -7.28 30.18 -4.26
C ARG A 199 -8.50 30.36 -5.15
N LEU A 200 -9.67 30.29 -4.53
CA LEU A 200 -10.95 30.57 -5.17
C LEU A 200 -11.64 31.72 -4.43
N ALA A 201 -12.07 32.74 -5.18
CA ALA A 201 -12.91 33.80 -4.65
C ALA A 201 -14.39 33.44 -4.81
N VAL A 202 -15.13 33.67 -3.73
CA VAL A 202 -16.55 33.39 -3.58
C VAL A 202 -17.34 34.65 -3.96
N PRO A 203 -18.39 34.54 -4.80
CA PRO A 203 -19.25 35.68 -5.12
C PRO A 203 -19.97 36.25 -3.89
N ASP A 204 -20.11 37.57 -3.83
CA ASP A 204 -20.82 38.30 -2.76
C ASP A 204 -22.32 37.96 -2.71
N ASP A 205 -22.90 37.57 -3.85
CA ASP A 205 -24.33 37.28 -4.02
C ASP A 205 -24.69 35.81 -3.77
N VAL A 206 -23.72 34.99 -3.36
CA VAL A 206 -23.96 33.57 -3.12
C VAL A 206 -24.86 33.39 -1.88
N PRO A 207 -25.94 32.57 -1.94
CA PRO A 207 -26.84 32.40 -0.81
C PRO A 207 -26.14 31.80 0.41
N MET A 208 -26.44 32.35 1.60
CA MET A 208 -26.03 31.78 2.89
C MET A 208 -26.54 30.34 3.05
N ASP A 209 -25.79 29.55 3.82
CA ASP A 209 -26.02 28.12 4.11
C ASP A 209 -26.05 27.20 2.88
N ASN A 210 -25.69 27.72 1.70
CA ASN A 210 -25.50 26.89 0.52
C ASN A 210 -24.25 26.02 0.67
N VAL A 211 -24.34 24.78 0.19
CA VAL A 211 -23.22 23.83 0.22
C VAL A 211 -22.58 23.77 -1.15
N ILE A 212 -21.29 24.03 -1.20
CA ILE A 212 -20.53 24.07 -2.43
C ILE A 212 -19.95 22.70 -2.73
N ALA A 213 -20.00 22.32 -4.00
CA ALA A 213 -19.27 21.20 -4.53
C ALA A 213 -18.26 21.72 -5.56
N VAL A 214 -16.97 21.48 -5.29
CA VAL A 214 -15.93 21.58 -6.31
C VAL A 214 -15.79 20.18 -6.91
N SER A 215 -15.61 20.06 -8.22
CA SER A 215 -15.38 18.78 -8.89
C SER A 215 -14.07 18.80 -9.65
N GLY A 216 -13.40 17.66 -9.71
CA GLY A 216 -12.13 17.55 -10.40
C GLY A 216 -11.87 16.14 -10.86
N GLU A 217 -11.02 16.02 -11.86
CA GLU A 217 -10.57 14.76 -12.42
C GLU A 217 -9.06 14.79 -12.64
N LEU A 218 -8.44 13.64 -12.36
CA LEU A 218 -7.05 13.38 -12.58
C LEU A 218 -6.90 12.41 -13.75
N ILE A 219 -6.18 12.84 -14.77
CA ILE A 219 -5.97 12.09 -16.00
C ILE A 219 -4.50 11.69 -16.06
N ALA A 220 -4.23 10.39 -16.04
CA ALA A 220 -2.88 9.84 -16.11
C ALA A 220 -2.79 8.81 -17.24
N ASN A 221 -1.58 8.60 -17.77
CA ASN A 221 -1.32 7.57 -18.77
C ASN A 221 -0.12 6.68 -18.37
N PRO A 222 -0.24 5.88 -17.29
CA PRO A 222 0.73 4.86 -16.94
C PRO A 222 0.81 3.80 -18.04
N GLU A 223 2.05 3.51 -18.49
CA GLU A 223 2.33 2.40 -19.42
C GLU A 223 1.52 2.38 -20.74
N GLY A 224 1.01 3.53 -21.18
CA GLY A 224 0.25 3.65 -22.43
C GLY A 224 -1.26 3.41 -22.30
N GLN A 225 -1.78 3.17 -21.09
CA GLN A 225 -3.21 3.12 -20.82
C GLN A 225 -3.67 4.40 -20.10
N GLN A 226 -4.70 5.07 -20.64
CA GLN A 226 -5.30 6.25 -20.02
C GLN A 226 -6.22 5.85 -18.86
N PHE A 227 -6.06 6.54 -17.73
CA PHE A 227 -6.91 6.46 -16.54
C PHE A 227 -7.44 7.85 -16.21
N VAL A 228 -8.70 7.91 -15.78
CA VAL A 228 -9.38 9.12 -15.32
C VAL A 228 -9.96 8.82 -13.94
N LEU A 229 -9.52 9.55 -12.94
CA LEU A 229 -9.94 9.38 -11.55
C LEU A 229 -10.61 10.65 -11.04
N PRO A 230 -11.78 10.58 -10.40
CA PRO A 230 -12.37 11.74 -9.74
C PRO A 230 -11.51 12.15 -8.53
N VAL A 231 -11.38 13.46 -8.31
CA VAL A 231 -10.72 14.01 -7.13
C VAL A 231 -11.70 14.00 -5.95
N SER A 232 -11.38 13.22 -4.92
CA SER A 232 -12.21 13.17 -3.71
C SER A 232 -12.07 14.44 -2.88
N ALA A 233 -13.09 14.77 -2.10
CA ALA A 233 -13.02 15.82 -1.09
C ALA A 233 -13.37 15.21 0.27
N ASP A 234 -12.59 15.55 1.29
CA ASP A 234 -12.77 15.00 2.63
C ASP A 234 -14.00 15.60 3.33
N GLN A 235 -14.39 16.81 2.92
CA GLN A 235 -15.57 17.51 3.42
C GLN A 235 -16.16 18.45 2.37
N ARG A 236 -17.31 19.06 2.70
CA ARG A 236 -17.97 20.06 1.88
C ARG A 236 -17.85 21.43 2.54
N VAL A 237 -17.78 22.47 1.72
CA VAL A 237 -17.74 23.86 2.19
C VAL A 237 -19.16 24.41 2.27
N SER A 238 -19.49 25.05 3.38
CA SER A 238 -20.74 25.79 3.55
C SER A 238 -20.53 27.30 3.44
N ILE A 239 -21.44 28.02 2.78
CA ILE A 239 -21.41 29.49 2.78
C ILE A 239 -21.91 29.98 4.14
N ARG A 240 -21.02 30.57 4.95
CA ARG A 240 -21.38 31.08 6.28
C ARG A 240 -20.55 32.32 6.62
N PRO A 241 -21.07 33.26 7.43
CA PRO A 241 -20.41 34.52 7.77
C PRO A 241 -19.33 34.36 8.86
N PHE A 242 -18.44 33.37 8.69
CA PHE A 242 -17.33 33.08 9.60
C PHE A 242 -16.03 33.03 8.79
N HIS A 243 -14.94 33.47 9.40
CA HIS A 243 -13.62 33.28 8.81
C HIS A 243 -13.34 31.77 8.73
N TRP A 244 -12.78 31.30 7.62
CA TRP A 244 -12.59 29.85 7.41
C TRP A 244 -11.58 29.23 8.37
N ALA A 245 -10.73 30.05 8.98
CA ALA A 245 -9.81 29.69 10.07
C ALA A 245 -10.50 29.49 11.43
N ASP A 246 -11.65 30.12 11.68
CA ASP A 246 -12.49 29.88 12.87
C ASP A 246 -13.27 28.59 12.62
N THR A 247 -12.66 27.45 12.94
CA THR A 247 -13.14 26.11 12.57
C THR A 247 -14.42 25.72 13.30
N ASN A 248 -14.66 26.28 14.49
CA ASN A 248 -15.81 25.97 15.32
C ASN A 248 -16.96 27.00 15.17
N ALA A 249 -16.74 28.07 14.41
CA ALA A 249 -17.69 29.13 14.07
C ALA A 249 -18.24 29.87 15.32
N ASN A 250 -17.37 30.25 16.25
CA ASN A 250 -17.74 30.98 17.47
C ASN A 250 -17.35 32.46 17.48
N TYR A 251 -16.89 33.01 16.34
CA TYR A 251 -16.41 34.39 16.19
C TYR A 251 -15.09 34.69 16.90
N VAL A 252 -14.33 33.66 17.25
CA VAL A 252 -13.00 33.74 17.83
C VAL A 252 -12.09 32.84 17.01
N ILE A 253 -10.88 33.29 16.72
CA ILE A 253 -9.80 32.42 16.24
C ILE A 253 -8.90 32.24 17.44
N ASP A 254 -8.83 31.04 18.00
CA ASP A 254 -8.03 30.75 19.19
C ASP A 254 -6.60 30.28 18.87
N ASP A 255 -5.79 30.03 19.92
CA ASP A 255 -4.39 29.60 19.81
C ASP A 255 -4.23 28.26 19.05
N MET A 256 -5.23 27.38 19.08
CA MET A 256 -5.20 26.12 18.34
C MET A 256 -5.57 26.34 16.88
N GLU A 257 -6.55 27.18 16.61
CA GLU A 257 -7.01 27.51 15.26
C GLU A 257 -5.94 28.29 14.47
N ILE A 258 -5.26 29.25 15.09
CA ILE A 258 -4.15 29.96 14.45
C ILE A 258 -2.97 29.01 14.14
N LEU A 259 -2.71 28.03 15.00
CA LEU A 259 -1.66 27.04 14.78
C LEU A 259 -1.99 26.16 13.57
N VAL A 260 -3.23 25.67 13.48
CA VAL A 260 -3.70 24.89 12.32
C VAL A 260 -3.64 25.72 11.04
N PHE A 261 -4.06 26.99 11.11
CA PHE A 261 -3.96 27.91 9.98
C PHE A 261 -2.50 28.08 9.51
N SER A 262 -1.57 28.29 10.45
CA SER A 262 -0.13 28.37 10.18
C SER A 262 0.43 27.13 9.49
N GLU A 263 0.08 25.94 9.97
CA GLU A 263 0.50 24.68 9.35
C GLU A 263 -0.04 24.53 7.91
N LEU A 264 -1.27 24.95 7.66
CA LEU A 264 -1.88 24.91 6.32
C LEU A 264 -1.21 25.88 5.35
N THR A 265 -0.75 27.04 5.84
CA THR A 265 -0.13 28.08 5.01
C THR A 265 1.39 27.98 4.92
N GLU A 266 2.07 27.23 5.79
CA GLU A 266 3.55 27.16 5.84
C GLU A 266 4.20 26.82 4.49
N ASN A 267 3.52 26.00 3.69
CA ASN A 267 4.05 25.47 2.43
C ASN A 267 3.58 26.25 1.19
N THR A 268 2.95 27.41 1.35
CA THR A 268 2.44 28.20 0.24
C THR A 268 2.43 29.70 0.56
N SER A 269 2.92 30.53 -0.36
CA SER A 269 2.83 32.00 -0.24
C SER A 269 1.47 32.53 -0.72
N GLU A 270 0.55 31.65 -1.12
CA GLU A 270 -0.73 32.05 -1.69
C GLU A 270 -1.58 32.84 -0.69
N LEU A 271 -1.38 32.69 0.62
CA LEU A 271 -2.20 33.34 1.66
C LEU A 271 -1.45 34.39 2.49
N ASP A 272 -0.32 34.90 2.02
CA ASP A 272 0.47 35.90 2.77
C ASP A 272 -0.37 37.14 3.16
N ASP A 273 -1.28 37.58 2.29
CA ASP A 273 -2.17 38.71 2.56
C ASP A 273 -3.27 38.38 3.61
N GLU A 274 -3.78 37.15 3.61
CA GLU A 274 -4.79 36.70 4.58
C GLU A 274 -4.21 36.48 5.98
N TRP A 275 -2.93 36.08 6.05
CA TRP A 275 -2.22 35.90 7.33
C TRP A 275 -2.35 37.13 8.22
N TYR A 276 -2.20 38.32 7.64
CA TYR A 276 -2.30 39.58 8.38
C TYR A 276 -3.68 39.81 9.00
N LEU A 277 -4.75 39.51 8.27
CA LEU A 277 -6.13 39.63 8.78
C LEU A 277 -6.38 38.65 9.92
N VAL A 278 -5.97 37.39 9.73
CA VAL A 278 -6.15 36.33 10.74
C VAL A 278 -5.38 36.64 12.02
N GLU A 279 -4.15 37.14 11.90
CA GLU A 279 -3.34 37.57 13.05
C GLU A 279 -4.01 38.74 13.80
N GLN A 280 -4.59 39.70 13.09
CA GLN A 280 -5.35 40.80 13.73
C GLN A 280 -6.59 40.30 14.47
N ILE A 281 -7.34 39.35 13.89
CA ILE A 281 -8.51 38.74 14.53
C ILE A 281 -8.09 38.01 15.81
N TRP A 282 -7.05 37.16 15.73
CA TRP A 282 -6.51 36.43 16.86
C TRP A 282 -6.05 37.39 17.98
N HIS A 283 -5.30 38.44 17.67
CA HIS A 283 -4.88 39.43 18.65
C HIS A 283 -6.02 40.23 19.28
N SER A 284 -7.12 40.44 18.54
CA SER A 284 -8.28 41.18 19.05
C SER A 284 -9.15 40.34 19.99
N GLY A 285 -9.00 39.00 19.97
CA GLY A 285 -9.74 38.06 20.81
C GLY A 285 -11.16 37.76 20.33
N SER A 286 -11.73 38.56 19.43
CA SER A 286 -12.97 38.25 18.71
C SER A 286 -13.08 39.05 17.41
N TYR A 287 -14.02 38.68 16.55
CA TYR A 287 -14.37 39.45 15.36
C TYR A 287 -15.87 39.46 15.14
N ARG A 288 -16.34 40.34 14.26
CA ARG A 288 -17.71 40.33 13.76
C ARG A 288 -17.72 40.35 12.24
N TRP A 289 -18.76 39.76 11.68
CA TRP A 289 -19.10 39.93 10.27
C TRP A 289 -19.79 41.27 10.04
N ASP A 290 -19.42 41.99 8.99
CA ASP A 290 -20.11 43.18 8.50
C ASP A 290 -20.83 42.86 7.19
N ASP A 291 -22.15 42.74 7.25
CA ASP A 291 -23.01 42.41 6.11
C ASP A 291 -23.02 43.49 5.02
N ASP A 292 -22.75 44.75 5.36
CA ASP A 292 -22.78 45.84 4.38
C ASP A 292 -21.49 45.89 3.55
N SER A 293 -20.36 45.59 4.19
CA SER A 293 -19.03 45.68 3.55
C SER A 293 -18.45 44.33 3.14
N TYR A 294 -19.12 43.22 3.47
CA TYR A 294 -18.64 41.86 3.30
C TYR A 294 -17.22 41.68 3.84
N ARG A 295 -17.01 42.05 5.11
CA ARG A 295 -15.68 42.01 5.76
C ARG A 295 -15.75 41.51 7.18
N PHE A 296 -14.66 40.85 7.60
CA PHE A 296 -14.42 40.58 9.00
C PHE A 296 -13.81 41.80 9.68
N VAL A 297 -14.41 42.22 10.79
CA VAL A 297 -13.97 43.36 11.59
C VAL A 297 -13.49 42.83 12.95
N PRO A 298 -12.18 42.84 13.22
CA PRO A 298 -11.65 42.49 14.54
C PRO A 298 -12.28 43.40 15.61
N THR A 299 -12.70 42.81 16.72
CA THR A 299 -13.37 43.53 17.81
C THR A 299 -12.68 43.16 19.12
N SER A 300 -12.03 44.14 19.74
CA SER A 300 -11.53 44.00 21.12
C SER A 300 -12.69 44.19 22.08
N GLU A 301 -12.92 43.26 23.01
CA GLU A 301 -13.65 43.61 24.24
C GLU A 301 -12.85 44.73 24.94
N GLU A 302 -13.37 45.96 24.94
CA GLU A 302 -12.90 46.97 25.89
C GLU A 302 -13.09 46.38 27.29
N ALA A 303 -11.99 46.06 27.97
CA ALA A 303 -12.02 45.83 29.40
C ALA A 303 -12.78 47.00 30.04
N PRO A 304 -13.83 46.76 30.85
CA PRO A 304 -14.64 47.84 31.39
C PRO A 304 -13.70 48.82 32.10
N ALA A 305 -13.73 50.08 31.66
CA ALA A 305 -12.94 51.16 32.24
C ALA A 305 -13.06 51.05 33.76
N LEU A 306 -11.95 50.72 34.42
CA LEU A 306 -11.86 50.80 35.86
C LEU A 306 -12.18 52.25 36.21
N ILE A 307 -13.39 52.47 36.72
CA ILE A 307 -13.81 53.71 37.36
C ILE A 307 -12.75 53.95 38.43
N GLY A 308 -11.82 54.86 38.16
CA GLY A 308 -10.89 55.35 39.15
C GLY A 308 -11.70 55.90 40.32
N PRO A 309 -11.32 55.61 41.58
CA PRO A 309 -12.04 56.18 42.69
C PRO A 309 -11.87 57.70 42.64
N ASP A 310 -12.97 58.42 42.43
CA ASP A 310 -13.10 59.81 42.82
C ASP A 310 -12.83 59.87 44.32
N ILE A 311 -11.68 60.41 44.70
CA ILE A 311 -11.43 60.82 46.07
C ILE A 311 -11.00 62.29 46.03
N ASN A 312 -11.94 63.13 46.50
CA ASN A 312 -11.75 64.53 46.88
C ASN A 312 -10.62 64.71 47.89
#